data_AF-A0A067QYH1-F1
#
_entry.id   AF-A0A067QYH1-F1
#
_cell.length_a   1.000
_cell.length_b   1.000
_cell.length_c   1.000
_cell.angle_alpha   90.00
_cell.angle_beta   90.00
_cell.angle_gamma   90.00
#
_symmetry.space_group_name_H-M   'P 1'
#
loop_
_entity.id
_entity.type
_entity.pdbx_description
1 polymer ?
#
loop_
_entity_poly.entity_id
_entity_poly.type
_entity_poly.pdbx_seq_one_letter_code
_entity_poly.pdbx_strand_id
1 'polypeptide(L)'
;MAVMYHFIFWFSTRFGSAVVAIFTLGQSGACLIASITGLRNQNAIQRQLDFWLRTYDMLFMKDTLYNMKRGTEGWLVGIITCFSLHCVFCFLMLYGTFRVSLWCVYPFLVLEIARLVFLTTSFVIAMLLVKENIADLGLLGGFVLLYLFYQWFCVLSFIQIVKELELVHKMGHYEEGKLNFHKYQRMNVLELGAERYPMSEDFVPVADFSRHYNKKSINENIRSRFSIDSDYNNVMARPVY
;
A
#
# COMPACT_ATOMS: atom_id res chain seq x y z
N MET A 1 -19.34 20.68 5.49
CA MET A 1 -18.76 19.68 6.42
C MET A 1 -17.97 18.58 5.71
N ALA A 2 -18.50 17.93 4.66
CA ALA A 2 -17.81 16.84 3.95
C ALA A 2 -16.39 17.17 3.44
N VAL A 3 -16.15 18.39 2.93
CA VAL A 3 -14.83 18.83 2.45
C VAL A 3 -13.77 18.89 3.56
N MET A 4 -14.18 19.27 4.78
CA MET A 4 -13.28 19.35 5.94
C MET A 4 -12.85 17.95 6.41
N TYR A 5 -13.77 16.99 6.41
CA TYR A 5 -13.46 15.59 6.73
C TYR A 5 -12.51 14.97 5.70
N HIS A 6 -12.72 15.22 4.41
CA HIS A 6 -11.82 14.76 3.35
C HIS A 6 -10.41 15.32 3.50
N PHE A 7 -10.28 16.61 3.84
CA PHE A 7 -8.97 17.24 4.03
C PHE A 7 -8.23 16.69 5.26
N ILE A 8 -8.91 16.60 6.41
CA ILE A 8 -8.32 16.09 7.66
C ILE A 8 -7.90 14.63 7.50
N PHE A 9 -8.75 13.81 6.88
CA PHE A 9 -8.46 12.40 6.63
C PHE A 9 -7.28 12.20 5.69
N TRP A 10 -7.18 13.03 4.65
CA TRP A 10 -6.07 12.98 3.70
C TRP A 10 -4.73 13.42 4.31
N PHE A 11 -4.75 14.49 5.11
CA PHE A 11 -3.54 14.94 5.81
C PHE A 11 -3.08 13.90 6.84
N SER A 12 -4.02 13.33 7.59
CA SER A 12 -3.75 12.28 8.58
C SER A 12 -3.12 11.04 7.96
N THR A 13 -3.60 10.60 6.80
CA THR A 13 -3.15 9.35 6.16
C THR A 13 -1.80 9.49 5.46
N ARG A 14 -1.50 10.68 4.93
CA ARG A 14 -0.13 11.04 4.50
C ARG A 14 0.84 11.08 5.67
N PHE A 15 0.46 11.73 6.77
CA PHE A 15 1.30 11.81 7.95
C PHE A 15 1.56 10.41 8.53
N GLY A 16 0.54 9.56 8.62
CA GLY A 16 0.68 8.17 9.07
C GLY A 16 1.67 7.37 8.22
N SER A 17 1.59 7.49 6.89
CA SER A 17 2.51 6.79 5.98
C SER A 17 3.95 7.31 6.07
N ALA A 18 4.13 8.62 6.27
CA ALA A 18 5.43 9.22 6.49
C ALA A 18 6.06 8.77 7.82
N VAL A 19 5.25 8.71 8.88
CA VAL A 19 5.68 8.21 10.20
C VAL A 19 6.09 6.74 10.11
N VAL A 20 5.32 5.90 9.40
CA VAL A 20 5.69 4.50 9.14
C VAL A 20 7.03 4.42 8.42
N ALA A 21 7.21 5.17 7.32
CA ALA A 21 8.47 5.16 6.56
C ALA A 21 9.68 5.56 7.42
N ILE A 22 9.55 6.58 8.28
CA ILE A 22 10.62 7.02 9.19
C ILE A 22 10.93 5.96 10.25
N PHE A 23 9.90 5.37 10.85
CA PHE A 23 10.08 4.34 11.87
C PHE A 23 10.75 3.09 11.28
N THR A 24 10.28 2.64 10.12
CA THR A 24 10.86 1.50 9.41
C THR A 24 12.29 1.79 8.95
N LEU A 25 12.59 3.02 8.53
CA LEU A 25 13.96 3.45 8.21
C LEU A 25 14.87 3.38 9.46
N GLY A 26 14.37 3.82 10.62
CA GLY A 26 15.08 3.72 11.89
C GLY A 26 15.37 2.27 12.29
N GLN A 27 14.39 1.38 12.16
CA GLN A 27 14.55 -0.06 12.41
C GLN A 27 15.59 -0.68 11.48
N SER A 28 15.47 -0.44 10.17
CA SER A 28 16.42 -0.96 9.18
C SER A 28 17.84 -0.43 9.43
N GLY A 29 17.96 0.86 9.76
CA GLY A 29 19.24 1.48 10.13
C GLY A 29 19.88 0.84 11.36
N ALA A 30 19.09 0.58 12.42
CA ALA A 30 19.58 -0.10 13.61
C ALA A 30 20.07 -1.53 13.30
N CYS A 31 19.31 -2.29 12.50
CA CYS A 31 19.72 -3.63 12.04
C CYS A 31 20.98 -3.60 11.19
N LEU A 32 21.15 -2.58 10.34
CA LEU A 32 22.33 -2.39 9.50
C LEU A 32 23.57 -2.10 10.36
N ILE A 33 23.47 -1.20 11.35
CA ILE A 33 24.55 -0.91 12.30
C ILE A 33 24.93 -2.17 13.09
N ALA A 34 23.93 -2.93 13.57
CA ALA A 34 24.15 -4.19 14.27
C ALA A 34 24.88 -5.21 13.38
N SER A 35 24.50 -5.31 12.11
CA SER A 35 25.10 -6.24 11.14
C SER A 35 26.55 -5.85 10.79
N ILE A 36 26.84 -4.56 10.61
CA ILE A 36 28.21 -4.06 10.40
C ILE A 36 29.08 -4.33 11.63
N THR A 37 28.55 -4.07 12.83
CA THR A 37 29.26 -4.35 14.08
C THR A 37 29.53 -5.85 14.23
N GLY A 38 28.55 -6.67 13.85
CA GLY A 38 28.67 -8.12 13.78
C GLY A 38 29.77 -8.58 12.82
N LEU A 39 29.86 -7.96 11.64
CA LEU A 39 30.90 -8.24 10.65
C LEU A 39 32.30 -7.92 11.17
N ARG A 40 32.45 -6.89 12.02
CA ARG A 40 33.72 -6.58 12.68
C ARG A 40 34.10 -7.60 13.76
N ASN A 41 33.10 -8.22 14.40
CA ASN A 41 33.27 -9.13 15.53
C ASN A 41 32.79 -10.56 15.20
N GLN A 42 33.18 -11.11 14.05
CA GLN A 42 32.70 -12.41 13.56
C GLN A 42 32.93 -13.56 14.57
N ASN A 43 34.05 -13.54 15.28
CA ASN A 43 34.38 -14.53 16.31
C ASN A 43 33.35 -14.59 17.44
N ALA A 44 32.77 -13.45 17.82
CA ALA A 44 31.73 -13.39 18.85
C ALA A 44 30.42 -14.03 18.34
N ILE A 45 30.04 -13.74 17.08
CA ILE A 45 28.87 -14.32 16.44
C ILE A 45 29.01 -15.83 16.31
N GLN A 46 30.16 -16.33 15.88
CA GLN A 46 30.41 -17.76 15.76
C GLN A 46 30.31 -18.48 17.10
N ARG A 47 30.84 -17.89 18.18
CA ARG A 47 30.68 -18.44 19.54
C ARG A 47 29.22 -18.48 19.98
N GLN A 48 28.45 -17.45 19.65
CA GLN A 48 27.03 -17.40 19.99
C GLN A 48 26.21 -18.42 19.19
N LEU A 49 26.50 -18.59 17.90
CA LEU A 49 25.92 -19.66 17.07
C LEU A 49 26.27 -21.05 17.62
N ASP A 50 27.50 -21.27 18.07
CA ASP A 50 27.92 -22.52 18.69
C ASP A 50 27.21 -22.80 20.01
N PHE A 51 27.00 -21.76 20.81
CA PHE A 51 26.19 -21.88 22.02
C PHE A 51 24.74 -22.25 21.67
N TRP A 52 24.14 -21.63 20.65
CA TRP A 52 22.78 -21.94 20.22
C TRP A 52 22.63 -23.36 19.68
N LEU A 53 23.57 -23.83 18.86
CA LEU A 53 23.61 -25.19 18.33
C LEU A 53 23.78 -26.26 19.42
N ARG A 54 24.42 -25.93 20.54
CA ARG A 54 24.63 -26.86 21.67
C ARG A 54 23.48 -26.84 22.68
N THR A 55 22.92 -25.66 22.95
CA THR A 55 21.90 -25.46 23.99
C THR A 55 20.50 -25.81 23.51
N TYR A 56 20.19 -25.50 22.25
CA TYR A 56 18.89 -25.78 21.67
C TYR A 56 19.04 -26.93 20.68
N ASP A 57 18.28 -28.00 20.91
CA ASP A 57 18.21 -29.15 19.99
C ASP A 57 17.36 -28.75 18.76
N MET A 58 17.92 -27.83 17.94
CA MET A 58 17.26 -27.18 16.82
C MET A 58 17.17 -28.12 15.62
N LEU A 59 16.51 -29.27 15.75
CA LEU A 59 16.49 -30.33 14.75
C LEU A 59 16.09 -29.82 13.34
N PHE A 60 15.24 -28.80 13.26
CA PHE A 60 14.80 -28.17 12.01
C PHE A 60 15.74 -27.07 11.47
N MET A 61 16.52 -26.39 12.33
CA MET A 61 17.31 -25.22 11.96
C MET A 61 18.83 -25.48 11.97
N LYS A 62 19.24 -26.69 12.39
CA LYS A 62 20.63 -27.11 12.55
C LYS A 62 21.45 -26.94 11.27
N ASP A 63 20.90 -27.37 10.13
CA ASP A 63 21.60 -27.25 8.83
C ASP A 63 21.78 -25.79 8.41
N THR A 64 20.76 -24.95 8.63
CA THR A 64 20.82 -23.51 8.35
C THR A 64 21.84 -22.81 9.26
N LEU A 65 21.83 -23.08 10.57
CA LEU A 65 22.82 -22.52 11.50
C LEU A 65 24.24 -23.02 11.19
N TYR A 66 24.40 -24.29 10.82
CA TYR A 66 25.71 -24.84 10.46
C TYR A 66 26.28 -24.20 9.20
N ASN A 67 25.44 -24.00 8.18
CA ASN A 67 25.82 -23.26 6.97
C ASN A 67 26.14 -21.80 7.26
N MET A 68 25.38 -21.14 8.14
CA MET A 68 25.63 -19.77 8.60
C MET A 68 26.93 -19.67 9.41
N LYS A 69 27.29 -20.69 10.18
CA LYS A 69 28.59 -20.76 10.86
C LYS A 69 29.74 -20.92 9.87
N ARG A 70 29.60 -21.80 8.87
CA ARG A 70 30.66 -22.10 7.90
C ARG A 70 30.97 -20.90 6.98
N GLY A 71 29.96 -20.07 6.69
CA GLY A 71 30.08 -18.90 5.81
C GLY A 71 29.57 -17.62 6.46
N THR A 72 29.91 -17.36 7.73
CA THR A 72 29.35 -16.23 8.51
C THR A 72 29.51 -14.88 7.82
N GLU A 73 30.67 -14.65 7.18
CA GLU A 73 30.93 -13.41 6.43
C GLU A 73 29.95 -13.23 5.26
N GLY A 74 29.79 -14.25 4.40
CA GLY A 74 28.90 -14.19 3.25
C GLY A 74 27.44 -13.96 3.66
N TRP A 75 27.00 -14.60 4.75
CA TRP A 75 25.67 -14.40 5.31
C TRP A 75 25.48 -12.97 5.85
N LEU A 76 26.45 -12.44 6.59
CA LEU A 76 26.40 -11.07 7.12
C LEU A 76 26.40 -10.03 6.00
N VAL A 77 27.23 -10.21 4.98
CA VAL A 77 27.26 -9.33 3.79
C VAL A 77 25.90 -9.36 3.08
N GLY A 78 25.31 -10.55 2.87
CA GLY A 78 23.98 -10.68 2.27
C GLY A 78 22.89 -9.95 3.08
N ILE A 79 22.94 -10.06 4.41
CA ILE A 79 22.02 -9.34 5.31
C ILE A 79 22.22 -7.82 5.18
N ILE A 80 23.46 -7.33 5.15
CA ILE A 80 23.78 -5.90 4.96
C ILE A 80 23.23 -5.41 3.62
N THR A 81 23.42 -6.15 2.53
CA THR A 81 22.89 -5.79 1.21
C THR A 81 21.36 -5.73 1.23
N CYS A 82 20.70 -6.70 1.85
CA CYS A 82 19.24 -6.72 1.98
C CYS A 82 18.69 -5.51 2.75
N PHE A 83 19.27 -5.19 3.91
CA PHE A 83 18.86 -4.01 4.70
C PHE A 83 19.19 -2.68 3.99
N SER A 84 20.29 -2.62 3.24
CA SER A 84 20.64 -1.45 2.43
C SER A 84 19.59 -1.21 1.35
N LEU A 85 19.14 -2.26 0.65
CA LEU A 85 18.05 -2.19 -0.31
C LEU A 85 16.73 -1.80 0.37
N HIS A 86 16.43 -2.36 1.55
CA HIS A 86 15.25 -1.98 2.35
C HIS A 86 15.24 -0.47 2.63
N CYS A 87 16.37 0.12 3.05
CA CYS A 87 16.50 1.56 3.25
C CYS A 87 16.18 2.36 1.98
N VAL A 88 16.62 1.91 0.80
CA VAL A 88 16.28 2.55 -0.47
C VAL A 88 14.76 2.55 -0.70
N PHE A 89 14.09 1.42 -0.45
CA PHE A 89 12.63 1.35 -0.56
C PHE A 89 11.91 2.22 0.48
N CYS A 90 12.46 2.40 1.68
CA CYS A 90 11.95 3.38 2.66
C CYS A 90 12.02 4.82 2.11
N PHE A 91 13.11 5.20 1.45
CA PHE A 91 13.21 6.52 0.81
C PHE A 91 12.22 6.67 -0.37
N LEU A 92 12.03 5.61 -1.17
CA LEU A 92 11.00 5.60 -2.22
C LEU A 92 9.59 5.78 -1.64
N MET A 93 9.30 5.14 -0.50
CA MET A 93 8.02 5.29 0.20
C MET A 93 7.82 6.71 0.71
N LEU A 94 8.86 7.31 1.31
CA LEU A 94 8.83 8.69 1.78
C LEU A 94 8.57 9.66 0.60
N TYR A 95 9.29 9.47 -0.51
CA TYR A 95 9.09 10.23 -1.74
C TYR A 95 7.68 10.03 -2.32
N GLY A 96 7.20 8.78 -2.38
CA GLY A 96 5.87 8.41 -2.85
C GLY A 96 4.76 9.04 -2.01
N THR A 97 4.98 9.19 -0.71
CA THR A 97 4.04 9.86 0.21
C THR A 97 3.94 11.36 -0.09
N PHE A 98 5.07 12.03 -0.38
CA PHE A 98 5.09 13.45 -0.72
C PHE A 98 4.54 13.75 -2.12
N ARG A 99 4.87 12.91 -3.11
CA ARG A 99 4.45 13.07 -4.51
C ARG A 99 3.13 12.39 -4.86
N VAL A 100 2.52 11.65 -3.93
CA VAL A 100 1.30 10.84 -4.15
C VAL A 100 1.47 9.84 -5.30
N SER A 101 2.70 9.35 -5.51
CA SER A 101 2.96 8.39 -6.57
C SER A 101 2.77 6.98 -6.05
N LEU A 102 1.66 6.34 -6.44
CA LEU A 102 1.36 4.95 -6.09
C LEU A 102 2.44 3.97 -6.56
N TRP A 103 3.08 4.26 -7.69
CA TRP A 103 4.12 3.43 -8.28
C TRP A 103 5.36 3.30 -7.39
N CYS A 104 5.71 4.34 -6.63
CA CYS A 104 6.84 4.32 -5.70
C CYS A 104 6.53 3.57 -4.39
N VAL A 105 5.25 3.47 -4.04
CA VAL A 105 4.76 2.88 -2.76
C VAL A 105 4.59 1.36 -2.87
N TYR A 106 4.16 0.87 -4.03
CA TYR A 106 3.92 -0.56 -4.26
C TYR A 106 5.13 -1.48 -3.98
N PRO A 107 6.36 -1.19 -4.46
CA PRO A 107 7.50 -2.06 -4.18
C PRO A 107 7.82 -2.15 -2.69
N PHE A 108 7.67 -1.05 -1.95
CA PHE A 108 7.82 -1.05 -0.50
C PHE A 108 6.76 -1.94 0.18
N LEU A 109 5.49 -1.84 -0.24
CA LEU A 109 4.41 -2.65 0.31
C LEU A 109 4.65 -4.16 0.17
N VAL A 110 5.09 -4.60 -1.02
CA VAL A 110 5.37 -6.02 -1.31
C VAL A 110 6.55 -6.52 -0.48
N LEU A 111 7.59 -5.70 -0.32
CA LEU A 111 8.75 -6.05 0.47
C LEU A 111 8.42 -6.11 1.97
N GLU A 112 7.56 -5.22 2.45
CA GLU A 112 7.16 -5.18 3.86
C GLU A 112 6.30 -6.39 4.25
N ILE A 113 5.40 -6.85 3.39
CA ILE A 113 4.65 -8.09 3.66
C ILE A 113 5.57 -9.32 3.67
N ALA A 114 6.55 -9.38 2.75
CA ALA A 114 7.54 -10.45 2.75
C ALA A 114 8.36 -10.44 4.06
N ARG A 115 8.75 -9.26 4.54
CA ARG A 115 9.43 -9.10 5.84
C ARG A 115 8.55 -9.56 7.01
N LEU A 116 7.26 -9.20 7.01
CA LEU A 116 6.32 -9.62 8.05
C LEU A 116 6.14 -11.15 8.08
N VAL A 117 6.04 -11.80 6.93
CA VAL A 117 5.97 -13.26 6.83
C VAL A 117 7.26 -13.90 7.37
N PHE A 118 8.42 -13.35 7.03
CA PHE A 118 9.70 -13.83 7.57
C PHE A 118 9.82 -13.65 9.09
N LEU A 119 9.41 -12.49 9.61
CA LEU A 119 9.45 -12.20 11.06
C LEU A 119 8.46 -13.04 11.85
N THR A 120 7.24 -13.26 11.35
CA THR A 120 6.27 -14.16 11.98
C THR A 120 6.77 -15.59 12.00
N THR A 121 7.33 -16.08 10.89
CA THR A 121 7.95 -17.42 10.84
C THR A 121 9.11 -17.53 11.83
N SER A 122 10.00 -16.52 11.86
CA SER A 122 11.13 -16.48 12.79
C SER A 122 10.68 -16.44 14.25
N PHE A 123 9.61 -15.70 14.55
CA PHE A 123 9.03 -15.63 15.89
C PHE A 123 8.41 -16.95 16.32
N VAL A 124 7.68 -17.64 15.44
CA VAL A 124 7.16 -18.99 15.74
C VAL A 124 8.30 -19.95 16.01
N ILE A 125 9.39 -19.88 15.24
CA ILE A 125 10.55 -20.73 15.50
C ILE A 125 11.21 -20.36 16.83
N ALA A 126 11.39 -19.07 17.13
CA ALA A 126 11.92 -18.63 18.41
C ALA A 126 11.06 -19.10 19.60
N MET A 127 9.73 -19.06 19.48
CA MET A 127 8.78 -19.61 20.45
C MET A 127 8.96 -21.11 20.68
N LEU A 128 9.18 -21.88 19.62
CA LEU A 128 9.42 -23.33 19.73
C LEU A 128 10.75 -23.67 20.38
N LEU A 129 11.76 -22.80 20.24
CA LEU A 129 13.10 -22.99 20.79
C LEU A 129 13.19 -22.66 22.28
N VAL A 130 12.46 -21.62 22.71
CA VAL A 130 12.48 -21.14 24.09
C VAL A 130 11.56 -22.00 24.95
N LYS A 131 12.14 -22.94 25.71
CA LYS A 131 11.38 -23.83 26.63
C LYS A 131 10.95 -23.14 27.94
N GLU A 132 11.59 -22.04 28.31
CA GLU A 132 11.31 -21.30 29.55
C GLU A 132 10.66 -19.95 29.25
N ASN A 133 9.61 -19.59 29.99
CA ASN A 133 8.93 -18.30 29.92
C ASN A 133 8.24 -17.97 28.57
N ILE A 134 7.60 -18.99 27.96
CA ILE A 134 6.84 -18.89 26.70
C ILE A 134 5.76 -17.80 26.75
N ALA A 135 5.10 -17.63 27.90
CA ALA A 135 3.98 -16.69 28.04
C ALA A 135 4.41 -15.23 27.90
N ASP A 136 5.51 -14.83 28.56
CA ASP A 136 5.98 -13.45 28.60
C ASP A 136 6.64 -13.04 27.26
N LEU A 137 7.48 -13.93 26.72
CA LEU A 137 8.06 -13.76 25.39
C LEU A 137 6.96 -13.74 24.30
N GLY A 138 5.90 -14.53 24.49
CA GLY A 138 4.74 -14.62 23.62
C GLY A 138 3.97 -13.30 23.57
N LEU A 139 3.71 -12.72 24.74
CA LEU A 139 3.02 -11.45 24.88
C LEU A 139 3.82 -10.31 24.25
N LEU A 140 5.10 -10.18 24.60
CA LEU A 140 5.94 -9.09 24.12
C LEU A 140 6.18 -9.18 22.61
N GLY A 141 6.57 -10.36 22.12
CA GLY A 141 6.84 -10.55 20.70
C GLY A 141 5.57 -10.51 19.85
N GLY A 142 4.45 -11.02 20.38
CA GLY A 142 3.14 -10.90 19.75
C GLY A 142 2.70 -9.45 19.61
N PHE A 143 2.87 -8.63 20.65
CA PHE A 143 2.56 -7.19 20.59
C PHE A 143 3.40 -6.45 19.56
N VAL A 144 4.71 -6.73 19.50
CA VAL A 144 5.61 -6.16 18.49
C VAL A 144 5.19 -6.58 17.08
N LEU A 145 4.86 -7.85 16.85
CA LEU A 145 4.36 -8.30 15.55
C LEU A 145 3.05 -7.62 15.16
N LEU A 146 2.12 -7.49 16.10
CA LEU A 146 0.83 -6.82 15.87
C LEU A 146 1.04 -5.36 15.47
N TYR A 147 1.96 -4.66 16.13
CA TYR A 147 2.35 -3.31 15.77
C TYR A 147 2.95 -3.24 14.36
N LEU A 148 3.82 -4.18 13.97
CA LEU A 148 4.37 -4.22 12.61
C LEU A 148 3.29 -4.49 11.55
N PHE A 149 2.31 -5.36 11.83
CA PHE A 149 1.15 -5.56 10.96
C PHE A 149 0.30 -4.29 10.84
N TYR A 150 0.10 -3.58 11.94
CA TYR A 150 -0.62 -2.31 11.95
C TYR A 150 0.05 -1.28 11.03
N GLN A 151 1.38 -1.16 11.08
CA GLN A 151 2.13 -0.28 10.16
C GLN A 151 1.87 -0.62 8.69
N TRP A 152 1.81 -1.92 8.35
CA TRP A 152 1.50 -2.35 6.99
C TRP A 152 0.07 -1.98 6.57
N PHE A 153 -0.92 -2.15 7.46
CA PHE A 153 -2.30 -1.70 7.21
C PHE A 153 -2.42 -0.18 7.02
N CYS A 154 -1.58 0.62 7.70
CA CYS A 154 -1.53 2.07 7.47
C CYS A 154 -1.13 2.40 6.02
N VAL A 155 -0.13 1.70 5.47
CA VAL A 155 0.31 1.90 4.09
C VAL A 155 -0.75 1.43 3.09
N LEU A 156 -1.44 0.32 3.38
CA LEU A 156 -2.58 -0.13 2.56
C LEU A 156 -3.71 0.90 2.51
N SER A 157 -4.09 1.43 3.68
CA SER A 157 -5.12 2.47 3.77
C SER A 157 -4.75 3.69 2.93
N PHE A 158 -3.47 4.09 2.98
CA PHE A 158 -2.99 5.19 2.14
C PHE A 158 -3.15 4.92 0.64
N ILE A 159 -2.79 3.72 0.17
CA ILE A 159 -2.95 3.34 -1.24
C ILE A 159 -4.42 3.38 -1.66
N GLN A 160 -5.32 2.86 -0.83
CA GLN A 160 -6.76 2.86 -1.12
C GLN A 160 -7.29 4.29 -1.29
N ILE A 161 -6.93 5.19 -0.38
CA ILE A 161 -7.39 6.59 -0.41
C ILE A 161 -6.87 7.31 -1.64
N VAL A 162 -5.60 7.10 -1.99
CA VAL A 162 -5.02 7.71 -3.18
C VAL A 162 -5.71 7.21 -4.46
N LYS A 163 -6.06 5.92 -4.54
CA LYS A 163 -6.82 5.37 -5.66
C LYS A 163 -8.23 5.95 -5.78
N GLU A 164 -8.94 6.08 -4.65
CA GLU A 164 -10.27 6.70 -4.63
C GLU A 164 -10.20 8.16 -5.11
N LEU A 165 -9.18 8.91 -4.69
CA LEU A 165 -8.98 10.29 -5.15
C LEU A 165 -8.66 10.38 -6.64
N GLU A 166 -7.83 9.49 -7.17
CA GLU A 166 -7.54 9.43 -8.61
C GLU A 166 -8.81 9.12 -9.41
N LEU A 167 -9.68 8.26 -8.89
CA LEU A 167 -10.95 7.88 -9.51
C LEU A 167 -11.94 9.07 -9.49
N VAL A 168 -12.11 9.74 -8.35
CA VAL A 168 -12.95 10.95 -8.24
C VAL A 168 -12.45 12.06 -9.15
N HIS A 169 -11.14 12.28 -9.24
CA HIS A 169 -10.57 13.29 -10.14
C HIS A 169 -10.84 12.96 -11.61
N LYS A 170 -10.68 11.69 -12.01
CA LYS A 170 -11.01 11.22 -13.37
C LYS A 170 -12.51 11.39 -13.67
N MET A 171 -13.39 11.13 -12.71
CA MET A 171 -14.85 11.33 -12.88
C MET A 171 -15.24 12.81 -12.96
N GLY A 172 -14.62 13.68 -12.15
CA GLY A 172 -14.85 15.14 -12.22
C GLY A 172 -14.45 15.73 -13.57
N HIS A 173 -13.31 15.31 -14.12
CA HIS A 173 -12.90 15.70 -15.47
C HIS A 173 -13.84 15.16 -16.56
N TYR A 174 -14.42 13.97 -16.35
CA TYR A 174 -15.41 13.39 -17.25
C TYR A 174 -16.74 14.16 -17.21
N GLU A 175 -17.18 14.61 -16.03
CA GLU A 175 -18.34 15.48 -15.90
C GLU A 175 -18.11 16.87 -16.49
N GLU A 176 -16.96 17.52 -16.27
CA GLU A 176 -16.64 18.80 -16.91
C GLU A 176 -16.54 18.69 -18.44
N GLY A 177 -15.95 17.58 -18.94
CA GLY A 177 -15.92 17.28 -20.38
C GLY A 177 -17.31 17.06 -20.97
N LYS A 178 -18.20 16.37 -20.24
CA LYS A 178 -19.59 16.11 -20.66
C LYS A 178 -20.48 17.36 -20.52
N LEU A 179 -20.27 18.19 -19.51
CA LEU A 179 -20.98 19.46 -19.31
C LEU A 179 -20.61 20.48 -20.39
N ASN A 180 -19.33 20.52 -20.79
CA ASN A 180 -18.88 21.30 -21.94
C ASN A 180 -19.50 20.77 -23.24
N PHE A 181 -19.52 19.46 -23.47
CA PHE A 181 -20.14 18.88 -24.68
C PHE A 181 -21.65 19.17 -24.77
N HIS A 182 -22.37 19.10 -23.65
CA HIS A 182 -23.82 19.38 -23.63
C HIS A 182 -24.14 20.87 -23.80
N LYS A 183 -23.22 21.77 -23.43
CA LYS A 183 -23.34 23.22 -23.63
C LYS A 183 -23.05 23.62 -25.09
N TYR A 184 -22.14 22.93 -25.78
CA TYR A 184 -21.93 23.10 -27.23
C TYR A 184 -23.06 22.48 -28.06
N GLN A 185 -23.63 21.36 -27.64
CA GLN A 185 -24.73 20.70 -28.37
C GLN A 185 -26.08 21.44 -28.24
N ARG A 186 -26.21 22.38 -27.28
CA ARG A 186 -27.37 23.29 -27.17
C ARG A 186 -27.19 24.63 -27.88
N MET A 187 -26.02 24.90 -28.47
CA MET A 187 -25.72 26.22 -29.03
C MET A 187 -25.79 26.34 -30.55
N ASN A 188 -26.12 25.28 -31.30
CA ASN A 188 -26.27 25.38 -32.76
C ASN A 188 -27.59 24.78 -33.26
N VAL A 189 -28.67 25.55 -33.22
CA VAL A 189 -29.55 25.82 -34.39
C VAL A 189 -30.20 27.20 -34.18
N LEU A 190 -29.50 28.26 -34.55
CA LEU A 190 -30.12 29.42 -35.17
C LEU A 190 -29.04 30.11 -36.01
N GLU A 191 -29.08 29.86 -37.32
CA GLU A 191 -28.24 30.55 -38.28
C GLU A 191 -28.53 32.05 -38.22
N LEU A 192 -27.51 32.86 -37.94
CA LEU A 192 -27.42 34.18 -38.53
C LEU A 192 -25.94 34.54 -38.74
N GLY A 193 -25.57 34.53 -40.03
CA GLY A 193 -24.52 35.29 -40.70
C GLY A 193 -23.23 35.70 -39.97
N ALA A 194 -22.13 35.42 -40.68
CA ALA A 194 -20.77 36.00 -40.54
C ALA A 194 -19.98 35.52 -39.32
N GLU A 195 -18.69 35.17 -39.37
CA GLU A 195 -17.66 35.32 -40.39
C GLU A 195 -16.41 34.51 -39.94
N ARG A 196 -15.59 34.05 -40.90
CA ARG A 196 -14.15 33.69 -40.84
C ARG A 196 -13.66 32.30 -40.32
N TYR A 197 -13.49 31.39 -41.31
CA TYR A 197 -12.29 30.64 -41.78
C TYR A 197 -11.10 30.33 -40.83
N PRO A 198 -10.25 29.31 -41.16
CA PRO A 198 -10.53 27.92 -41.51
C PRO A 198 -9.70 26.90 -40.68
N MET A 199 -10.16 25.65 -40.66
CA MET A 199 -9.37 24.47 -40.28
C MET A 199 -8.27 24.15 -41.31
N SER A 200 -7.14 23.64 -40.83
CA SER A 200 -6.22 22.72 -41.55
C SER A 200 -5.94 21.55 -40.59
N GLU A 201 -6.60 20.40 -40.77
CA GLU A 201 -6.02 19.16 -41.34
C GLU A 201 -4.85 18.66 -40.46
N ASP A 202 -5.03 17.62 -39.62
CA ASP A 202 -5.18 16.23 -40.07
C ASP A 202 -6.26 15.43 -39.32
N PHE A 203 -7.19 14.85 -40.09
CA PHE A 203 -8.17 13.85 -39.65
C PHE A 203 -7.93 12.55 -40.41
N VAL A 204 -7.80 11.43 -39.69
CA VAL A 204 -8.03 10.08 -40.24
C VAL A 204 -9.50 9.74 -39.98
N PRO A 205 -10.30 9.31 -40.99
CA PRO A 205 -11.73 9.16 -40.81
C PRO A 205 -12.05 7.80 -40.16
N VAL A 206 -12.72 7.82 -39.00
CA VAL A 206 -13.45 6.65 -38.50
C VAL A 206 -14.83 6.69 -39.15
N ALA A 207 -14.92 6.04 -40.32
CA ALA A 207 -16.19 5.70 -40.93
C ALA A 207 -16.82 4.51 -40.20
N ASP A 208 -18.12 4.66 -39.94
CA ASP A 208 -19.11 3.60 -39.78
C ASP A 208 -18.88 2.50 -38.74
N PHE A 209 -19.47 2.69 -37.56
CA PHE A 209 -20.12 1.58 -36.85
C PHE A 209 -21.39 2.06 -36.12
N SER A 210 -22.35 2.57 -36.91
CA SER A 210 -23.73 2.67 -36.46
C SER A 210 -24.50 1.38 -36.82
N ARG A 211 -24.39 0.36 -35.96
CA ARG A 211 -25.37 -0.74 -35.93
C ARG A 211 -26.00 -0.85 -34.56
N HIS A 212 -27.15 -0.20 -34.44
CA HIS A 212 -28.38 -0.79 -33.92
C HIS A 212 -28.24 -1.70 -32.68
N TYR A 213 -28.03 -1.10 -31.50
CA TYR A 213 -28.45 -1.72 -30.25
C TYR A 213 -29.55 -0.89 -29.58
N ASN A 214 -30.69 -1.56 -29.50
CA ASN A 214 -32.01 -1.18 -29.02
C ASN A 214 -32.01 -0.27 -27.77
N LYS A 215 -32.46 0.99 -27.94
CA LYS A 215 -32.60 2.01 -26.89
C LYS A 215 -33.73 1.73 -25.89
N LYS A 216 -34.50 0.63 -26.06
CA LYS A 216 -35.66 0.31 -25.22
C LYS A 216 -35.35 -0.62 -24.03
N SER A 217 -34.25 -1.38 -24.04
CA SER A 217 -33.92 -2.32 -22.95
C SER A 217 -33.07 -1.71 -21.82
N ILE A 218 -32.41 -0.59 -22.05
CA ILE A 218 -31.57 0.06 -21.02
C ILE A 218 -32.45 0.86 -20.02
N ASN A 219 -33.60 1.36 -20.44
CA ASN A 219 -34.45 2.19 -19.57
C ASN A 219 -35.19 1.37 -18.50
N GLU A 220 -35.50 0.09 -18.77
CA GLU A 220 -36.12 -0.80 -17.76
C GLU A 220 -35.10 -1.31 -16.73
N ASN A 221 -33.84 -1.51 -17.12
CA ASN A 221 -32.79 -1.97 -16.21
C ASN A 221 -32.23 -0.85 -15.31
N ILE A 222 -32.39 0.42 -15.71
CA ILE A 222 -32.08 1.57 -14.87
C ILE A 222 -33.24 1.84 -13.89
N ARG A 223 -34.50 1.65 -14.31
CA ARG A 223 -35.66 1.89 -13.43
C ARG A 223 -35.78 0.87 -12.30
N SER A 224 -35.38 -0.39 -12.51
CA SER A 224 -35.39 -1.42 -11.47
C SER A 224 -34.24 -1.27 -10.45
N ARG A 225 -33.11 -0.65 -10.83
CA ARG A 225 -32.01 -0.35 -9.88
C ARG A 225 -32.25 0.91 -9.05
N PHE A 226 -33.04 1.86 -9.54
CA PHE A 226 -33.38 3.08 -8.78
C PHE A 226 -34.62 2.95 -7.88
N SER A 227 -35.34 1.81 -7.90
CA SER A 227 -36.50 1.56 -7.03
C SER A 227 -36.21 0.78 -5.75
N ILE A 228 -34.93 0.48 -5.44
CA ILE A 228 -34.54 -0.23 -4.20
C ILE A 228 -33.99 0.72 -3.12
N ASP A 229 -33.70 1.97 -3.46
CA ASP A 229 -33.15 2.97 -2.52
C ASP A 229 -34.20 3.81 -1.78
N SER A 230 -35.50 3.48 -1.84
CA SER A 230 -36.54 4.21 -1.10
C SER A 230 -36.96 3.58 0.23
N ASP A 231 -36.40 2.44 0.65
CA ASP A 231 -36.82 1.75 1.88
C ASP A 231 -35.88 1.90 3.09
N TYR A 232 -34.73 2.58 2.96
CA TYR A 232 -33.84 2.85 4.10
C TYR A 232 -34.08 4.19 4.81
N ASN A 233 -35.01 5.02 4.32
CA ASN A 233 -35.37 6.28 4.97
C ASN A 233 -36.36 6.15 6.15
N ASN A 234 -36.75 4.92 6.53
CA ASN A 234 -37.68 4.66 7.65
C ASN A 234 -37.05 4.01 8.89
N VAL A 235 -35.71 3.94 8.98
CA VAL A 235 -35.01 3.52 10.22
C VAL A 235 -34.16 4.66 10.77
N MET A 236 -34.75 5.86 10.87
CA MET A 236 -34.31 6.84 11.85
C MET A 236 -34.70 6.33 13.24
N ALA A 237 -33.77 5.65 13.90
CA ALA A 237 -33.85 5.35 15.31
C ALA A 237 -34.00 6.67 16.08
N ARG A 238 -35.10 6.78 16.83
CA ARG A 238 -35.46 7.89 17.69
C ARG A 238 -34.35 8.15 18.73
N PRO A 239 -34.13 9.41 19.14
CA PRO A 239 -33.35 9.69 20.33
C PRO A 239 -34.14 9.21 21.55
N VAL A 240 -33.52 8.36 22.36
CA VAL A 240 -33.99 8.08 23.73
C VAL A 240 -33.24 9.04 24.64
N TYR A 241 -34.02 9.81 25.40
CA TYR A 241 -33.58 10.75 26.44
C TYR A 241 -32.72 10.07 27.51
#